data_AF-A0A0N4Y6U7-F1
#
_entry.id   AF-A0A0N4Y6U7-F1
#
_cell.length_a   1.000
_cell.length_b   1.000
_cell.length_c   1.000
_cell.angle_alpha   90.00
_cell.angle_beta   90.00
_cell.angle_gamma   90.00
#
_symmetry.space_group_name_H-M   'P 1'
#
loop_
_entity.id
_entity.type
_entity.pdbx_description
1 polymer ?
#
loop_
_entity_poly.entity_id
_entity_poly.type
_entity_poly.pdbx_seq_one_letter_code
_entity_poly.pdbx_strand_id
1 'polypeptide(L)'
;MKRDGYHLILARKAQLLENSEAIVLNVSPAFSTAYNGVQFTWALRLSDECVVSSCVVPSVRHVFVLLYYKDGPCADVTVEEAKASIICPQTGAELFSGFSSENSREFTKGSGWPLLLDKSMEDTFTDFVHQHIDKHLNVVVDIKFKNALFDPLSYLPDVERACRSQRIEKTCEKFITDYFNNSVDIPNLDLLRAQGDKFSMHRLVFLFGCDRVEKECFNDQEELTEHSLNLVRSTFAHVYFERVLMREVQCFEDFISLLEGIGQAHIPPLRKEIERFICREVMSETADSEFTKKMLLLAERYSLDVLKMVASGVVVDQIIAHSNPPGELVSISHELKRMASEIHDSGCFDKNEKR
;
A
#
# COMPACT_ATOMS: atom_id res chain seq x y z
N MET A 1 -18.38 7.30 -8.42
CA MET A 1 -17.99 5.91 -8.72
C MET A 1 -17.39 5.91 -10.13
N LYS A 2 -16.06 6.01 -10.25
CA LYS A 2 -15.40 5.80 -11.55
C LYS A 2 -15.44 4.30 -11.82
N ARG A 3 -16.08 3.91 -12.93
CA ARG A 3 -15.91 2.58 -13.53
C ARG A 3 -14.74 2.72 -14.48
N ASP A 4 -13.55 2.35 -14.03
CA ASP A 4 -12.40 2.29 -14.92
C ASP A 4 -12.38 0.87 -15.50
N GLY A 5 -12.98 0.71 -16.68
CA GLY A 5 -12.90 -0.52 -17.44
C GLY A 5 -11.58 -0.57 -18.18
N TYR A 6 -10.75 -1.57 -17.92
CA TYR A 6 -9.46 -1.72 -18.58
C TYR A 6 -9.57 -2.73 -19.73
N HIS A 7 -9.23 -2.30 -20.95
CA HIS A 7 -9.06 -3.20 -22.08
C HIS A 7 -7.63 -3.74 -22.08
N LEU A 8 -7.44 -5.02 -21.74
CA LEU A 8 -6.13 -5.67 -21.77
C LEU A 8 -6.03 -6.67 -22.93
N ILE A 9 -4.96 -6.51 -23.72
CA ILE A 9 -4.55 -7.46 -24.75
C ILE A 9 -3.57 -8.44 -24.10
N LEU A 10 -3.98 -9.68 -23.93
CA LEU A 10 -3.08 -10.77 -23.53
C LEU A 10 -2.40 -11.34 -24.79
N ALA A 11 -1.09 -11.15 -24.90
CA ALA A 11 -0.28 -11.83 -25.91
C ALA A 11 -0.11 -13.29 -25.48
N ARG A 12 -0.50 -14.23 -26.35
CA ARG A 12 -0.39 -15.66 -26.06
C ARG A 12 0.95 -16.22 -26.53
N LYS A 13 1.71 -16.89 -25.66
CA LYS A 13 2.90 -17.67 -26.01
C LYS A 13 2.75 -19.09 -25.47
N ALA A 14 2.69 -20.06 -26.36
CA ALA A 14 2.84 -21.47 -26.00
C ALA A 14 4.32 -21.75 -25.68
N GLN A 15 4.59 -22.35 -24.52
CA GLN A 15 5.91 -22.93 -24.24
C GLN A 15 5.78 -24.45 -24.36
N LEU A 16 6.50 -25.03 -25.32
CA LEU A 16 6.60 -26.49 -25.49
C LEU A 16 7.51 -27.03 -24.39
N LEU A 17 6.98 -27.91 -23.54
CA LEU A 17 7.79 -28.78 -22.67
C LEU A 17 8.17 -30.07 -23.43
N GLU A 18 9.25 -30.72 -23.01
CA GLU A 18 9.91 -31.87 -23.68
C GLU A 18 9.01 -33.08 -24.02
N ASN A 19 7.75 -33.09 -23.56
CA ASN A 19 6.79 -34.19 -23.73
C ASN A 19 5.59 -33.88 -24.65
N SER A 20 5.65 -32.85 -25.51
CA SER A 20 4.52 -32.42 -26.38
C SER A 20 3.32 -31.85 -25.64
N GLU A 21 3.48 -31.44 -24.38
CA GLU A 21 2.46 -30.69 -23.64
C GLU A 21 2.64 -29.18 -23.88
N ALA A 22 1.64 -28.54 -24.48
CA ALA A 22 1.54 -27.08 -24.50
C ALA A 22 0.87 -26.63 -23.19
N ILE A 23 1.48 -25.69 -22.47
CA ILE A 23 0.85 -25.01 -21.35
C ILE A 23 0.61 -23.56 -21.78
N VAL A 24 -0.62 -23.09 -21.61
CA VAL A 24 -0.97 -21.68 -21.82
C VAL A 24 -0.54 -20.90 -20.58
N LEU A 25 0.63 -20.25 -20.64
CA LEU A 25 1.14 -19.36 -19.58
C LEU A 25 1.20 -17.94 -20.14
N ASN A 26 0.08 -17.21 -20.03
CA ASN A 26 0.04 -15.83 -20.48
C ASN A 26 -0.27 -14.92 -19.33
N VAL A 27 0.69 -14.05 -19.02
CA VAL A 27 0.55 -13.00 -18.03
C VAL A 27 0.40 -11.68 -18.77
N SER A 28 -0.61 -10.88 -18.42
CA SER A 28 -0.81 -9.56 -18.99
C SER A 28 0.29 -8.62 -18.51
N PRO A 29 0.55 -7.50 -19.22
CA PRO A 29 1.16 -6.35 -18.59
C PRO A 29 0.42 -5.99 -17.29
N ALA A 30 1.17 -5.46 -16.31
CA ALA A 30 0.55 -4.99 -15.08
C ALA A 30 -0.31 -3.75 -15.37
N PHE A 31 -1.45 -3.65 -14.69
CA PHE A 31 -2.33 -2.49 -14.74
C PHE A 31 -2.67 -2.05 -13.32
N SER A 32 -3.14 -0.81 -13.16
CA SER A 32 -3.34 -0.24 -11.84
C SER A 32 -4.71 0.38 -11.69
N THR A 33 -5.33 0.16 -10.53
CA THR A 33 -6.48 0.93 -10.05
C THR A 33 -5.96 1.96 -9.06
N ALA A 34 -6.13 3.24 -9.38
CA ALA A 34 -5.62 4.35 -8.58
C ALA A 34 -6.73 5.36 -8.29
N TYR A 35 -6.82 5.81 -7.05
CA TYR A 35 -7.74 6.87 -6.64
C TYR A 35 -7.25 7.51 -5.34
N ASN A 36 -7.29 8.84 -5.27
CA ASN A 36 -6.99 9.62 -4.06
C ASN A 36 -5.63 9.27 -3.44
N GLY A 37 -4.58 9.19 -4.27
CA GLY A 37 -3.24 8.85 -3.78
C GLY A 37 -2.99 7.36 -3.47
N VAL A 38 -4.01 6.49 -3.51
CA VAL A 38 -3.85 5.04 -3.27
C VAL A 38 -3.87 4.27 -4.58
N GLN A 39 -2.89 3.38 -4.77
CA GLN A 39 -2.76 2.54 -5.95
C GLN A 39 -2.72 1.05 -5.58
N PHE A 40 -3.50 0.24 -6.30
CA PHE A 40 -3.36 -1.21 -6.36
C PHE A 40 -2.93 -1.63 -7.76
N THR A 41 -1.97 -2.54 -7.84
CA THR A 41 -1.39 -3.04 -9.09
C THR A 41 -1.80 -4.49 -9.28
N TRP A 42 -2.29 -4.80 -10.47
CA TRP A 42 -2.90 -6.06 -10.84
C TRP A 42 -2.23 -6.64 -12.09
N ALA A 43 -2.40 -7.94 -12.30
CA ALA A 43 -2.11 -8.60 -13.56
C ALA A 43 -3.11 -9.73 -13.81
N LEU A 44 -3.33 -10.09 -15.06
CA LEU A 44 -4.12 -11.27 -15.41
C LEU A 44 -3.20 -12.40 -15.82
N ARG A 45 -3.53 -13.62 -15.42
CA ARG A 45 -2.85 -14.83 -15.87
C ARG A 45 -3.87 -15.82 -16.41
N LEU A 46 -3.60 -16.35 -17.59
CA LEU A 46 -4.22 -17.60 -18.05
C LEU A 46 -3.36 -18.77 -17.58
N SER A 47 -3.99 -19.78 -16.97
CA SER A 47 -3.34 -21.01 -16.52
C SER A 47 -4.10 -22.21 -17.07
N ASP A 48 -3.40 -23.16 -17.68
CA ASP A 48 -3.96 -24.45 -18.09
C ASP A 48 -3.54 -25.50 -17.06
N GLU A 49 -4.49 -25.96 -16.23
CA GLU A 49 -4.21 -26.82 -15.08
C GLU A 49 -4.92 -28.18 -15.21
N CYS A 50 -4.21 -29.25 -14.88
CA CYS A 50 -4.79 -30.60 -14.78
C CYS A 50 -5.54 -30.73 -13.46
N VAL A 51 -6.87 -30.83 -13.52
CA VAL A 51 -7.70 -31.07 -12.33
C VAL A 51 -7.81 -32.58 -12.12
N VAL A 52 -7.31 -33.07 -10.99
CA VAL A 52 -7.38 -34.50 -10.64
C VAL A 52 -8.80 -34.81 -10.17
N SER A 53 -9.57 -35.51 -11.00
CA SER A 53 -10.87 -36.05 -10.61
C SER A 53 -10.66 -37.24 -9.66
N SER A 54 -11.37 -37.27 -8.54
CA SER A 54 -11.26 -38.32 -7.50
C SER A 54 -11.89 -39.66 -7.90
N CYS A 55 -12.42 -39.76 -9.12
CA CYS A 55 -13.00 -40.98 -9.69
C CYS A 55 -12.35 -41.28 -11.05
N VAL A 56 -12.37 -42.56 -11.45
CA VAL A 56 -11.70 -43.25 -12.58
C VAL A 56 -11.99 -42.65 -13.98
N VAL A 57 -11.76 -41.35 -14.16
CA VAL A 57 -12.01 -40.55 -15.36
C VAL A 57 -10.69 -39.88 -15.74
N PRO A 58 -10.35 -39.78 -17.04
CA PRO A 58 -9.13 -39.10 -17.47
C PRO A 58 -9.04 -37.68 -16.90
N SER A 59 -7.83 -37.23 -16.59
CA SER A 59 -7.54 -35.87 -16.14
C SER A 59 -8.12 -34.85 -17.12
N VAL A 60 -9.04 -34.01 -16.66
CA VAL A 60 -9.58 -32.90 -17.47
C VAL A 60 -8.70 -31.69 -17.21
N ARG A 61 -8.14 -31.15 -18.30
CA ARG A 61 -7.43 -29.87 -18.27
C ARG A 61 -8.46 -28.76 -18.27
N HIS A 62 -8.33 -27.80 -17.37
CA HIS A 62 -9.17 -26.61 -17.32
C HIS A 62 -8.32 -25.37 -17.45
N VAL A 63 -8.80 -24.42 -18.26
CA VAL A 63 -8.17 -23.11 -18.37
C VAL A 63 -8.81 -22.14 -17.38
N PHE A 64 -7.99 -21.54 -16.54
CA PHE A 64 -8.39 -20.54 -15.56
C PHE A 64 -7.94 -19.13 -15.96
N VAL A 65 -8.81 -18.15 -15.70
CA VAL A 65 -8.45 -16.73 -15.69
C VAL A 65 -8.18 -16.35 -14.24
N LEU A 66 -6.93 -16.00 -13.92
CA LEU A 66 -6.52 -15.58 -12.59
C LEU A 66 -6.27 -14.08 -12.56
N LEU A 67 -6.83 -13.40 -11.56
CA LEU A 67 -6.50 -12.03 -11.22
C LEU A 67 -5.42 -12.03 -10.12
N TYR A 68 -4.26 -11.48 -10.44
CA TYR A 68 -3.12 -11.37 -9.54
C TYR A 68 -3.09 -10.00 -8.88
N TYR A 69 -3.10 -9.98 -7.54
CA TYR A 69 -2.77 -8.77 -6.80
C TYR A 69 -1.26 -8.66 -6.69
N LYS A 70 -0.65 -7.84 -7.54
CA LYS A 70 0.81 -7.77 -7.68
C LYS A 70 1.43 -6.90 -6.59
N ASP A 71 0.88 -5.71 -6.39
CA ASP A 71 1.43 -4.73 -5.46
C ASP A 71 0.38 -3.74 -4.98
N GLY A 72 0.56 -3.17 -3.79
CA GLY A 72 -0.37 -2.24 -3.15
C GLY A 72 -0.10 -2.06 -1.66
N PRO A 73 -0.94 -1.28 -0.95
CA PRO A 73 -0.68 -0.78 0.40
C PRO A 73 -0.73 -1.83 1.52
N CYS A 74 -1.47 -2.92 1.30
CA CYS A 74 -1.70 -3.96 2.29
C CYS A 74 -1.39 -5.33 1.71
N ALA A 75 -1.06 -6.28 2.60
CA ALA A 75 -0.81 -7.66 2.21
C ALA A 75 -2.08 -8.30 1.63
N ASP A 76 -3.22 -8.06 2.25
CA ASP A 76 -4.51 -8.60 1.83
C ASP A 76 -5.48 -7.46 1.54
N VAL A 77 -6.23 -7.56 0.45
CA VAL A 77 -7.27 -6.59 0.06
C VAL A 77 -8.59 -7.28 -0.18
N THR A 78 -9.66 -6.77 0.42
CA THR A 78 -11.03 -7.26 0.18
C THR A 78 -11.74 -6.36 -0.82
N VAL A 79 -12.00 -6.87 -2.03
CA VAL A 79 -12.79 -6.17 -3.04
C VAL A 79 -14.28 -6.47 -2.86
N GLU A 80 -15.18 -5.61 -3.35
CA GLU A 80 -16.62 -5.91 -3.35
C GLU A 80 -16.96 -6.98 -4.39
N GLU A 81 -16.33 -6.88 -5.56
CA GLU A 81 -16.57 -7.73 -6.71
C GLU A 81 -15.41 -7.60 -7.70
N ALA A 82 -14.94 -8.69 -8.28
CA ALA A 82 -14.12 -8.68 -9.48
C ALA A 82 -14.77 -9.57 -10.54
N LYS A 83 -15.01 -9.00 -11.73
CA LYS A 83 -15.60 -9.68 -12.88
C LYS A 83 -14.67 -9.60 -14.07
N ALA A 84 -14.71 -10.64 -14.90
CA ALA A 84 -14.07 -10.60 -16.21
C ALA A 84 -15.04 -11.01 -17.32
N SER A 85 -14.77 -10.51 -18.52
CA SER A 85 -15.41 -10.96 -19.75
C SER A 85 -14.40 -11.03 -20.88
N ILE A 86 -14.68 -11.88 -21.85
CA ILE A 86 -13.89 -12.05 -23.05
C ILE A 86 -14.67 -11.44 -24.19
N ILE A 87 -14.06 -10.49 -24.88
CA ILE A 87 -14.73 -9.75 -25.95
C ILE A 87 -14.12 -10.05 -27.31
N CYS A 88 -14.96 -10.06 -28.34
CA CYS A 88 -14.54 -10.12 -29.72
C CYS A 88 -13.94 -8.76 -30.13
N PRO A 89 -12.68 -8.70 -30.61
CA PRO A 89 -12.05 -7.44 -31.01
C PRO A 89 -12.82 -6.70 -32.12
N GLN A 90 -13.40 -7.44 -33.06
CA GLN A 90 -14.00 -6.86 -34.27
C GLN A 90 -15.41 -6.35 -34.03
N THR A 91 -16.17 -7.00 -33.16
CA THR A 91 -17.59 -6.68 -32.93
C THR A 91 -17.85 -6.04 -31.57
N GLY A 92 -16.89 -6.12 -30.64
CA GLY A 92 -17.08 -5.72 -29.25
C GLY A 92 -18.04 -6.62 -28.46
N ALA A 93 -18.58 -7.68 -29.08
CA ALA A 93 -19.52 -8.58 -28.45
C ALA A 93 -18.82 -9.47 -27.41
N GLU A 94 -19.49 -9.75 -26.29
CA GLU A 94 -19.01 -10.71 -25.30
C GLU A 94 -19.08 -12.13 -25.86
N LEU A 95 -17.93 -12.81 -25.91
CA LEU A 95 -17.80 -14.21 -26.27
C LEU A 95 -18.01 -15.11 -25.05
N PHE A 96 -17.49 -14.68 -23.90
CA PHE A 96 -17.68 -15.33 -22.61
C PHE A 96 -17.87 -14.24 -21.55
N SER A 97 -18.85 -14.40 -20.68
CA SER A 97 -19.12 -13.53 -19.54
C SER A 97 -19.51 -14.36 -18.32
N GLY A 98 -19.48 -13.73 -17.14
CA GLY A 98 -19.79 -14.40 -15.88
C GLY A 98 -18.59 -14.89 -15.09
N PHE A 99 -17.35 -14.60 -15.52
CA PHE A 99 -16.19 -14.82 -14.67
C PHE A 99 -16.30 -13.94 -13.42
N SER A 100 -16.31 -14.56 -12.24
CA SER A 100 -16.59 -13.85 -10.99
C SER A 100 -15.72 -14.32 -9.83
N SER A 101 -15.37 -13.39 -8.95
CA SER A 101 -14.71 -13.64 -7.67
C SER A 101 -15.70 -13.88 -6.52
N GLU A 102 -16.95 -14.25 -6.79
CA GLU A 102 -18.01 -14.37 -5.78
C GLU A 102 -17.63 -15.24 -4.58
N ASN A 103 -16.85 -16.30 -4.80
CA ASN A 103 -16.41 -17.23 -3.76
C ASN A 103 -15.12 -16.80 -3.04
N SER A 104 -14.37 -15.83 -3.57
CA SER A 104 -13.18 -15.27 -2.93
C SER A 104 -13.05 -13.77 -3.22
N ARG A 105 -13.35 -12.96 -2.20
CA ARG A 105 -13.25 -11.50 -2.27
C ARG A 105 -11.95 -10.95 -1.68
N GLU A 106 -11.16 -11.82 -1.07
CA GLU A 106 -9.90 -11.48 -0.43
C GLU A 106 -8.74 -11.85 -1.35
N PHE A 107 -7.90 -10.88 -1.65
CA PHE A 107 -6.76 -11.03 -2.54
C PHE A 107 -5.48 -10.77 -1.77
N THR A 108 -4.64 -11.80 -1.66
CA THR A 108 -3.29 -11.70 -1.07
C THR A 108 -2.26 -11.25 -2.10
N LYS A 109 -1.40 -10.31 -1.70
CA LYS A 109 -0.33 -9.73 -2.50
C LYS A 109 0.66 -10.82 -2.93
N GLY A 110 1.04 -10.77 -4.20
CA GLY A 110 1.87 -11.79 -4.86
C GLY A 110 1.12 -13.06 -5.28
N SER A 111 -0.19 -13.15 -5.00
CA SER A 111 -1.00 -14.34 -5.30
C SER A 111 -2.03 -14.09 -6.41
N GLY A 112 -2.40 -15.17 -7.10
CA GLY A 112 -3.39 -15.17 -8.17
C GLY A 112 -4.65 -15.90 -7.73
N TRP A 113 -5.79 -15.27 -7.95
CA TRP A 113 -7.10 -15.81 -7.56
C TRP A 113 -7.92 -16.09 -8.81
N PRO A 114 -8.48 -17.31 -8.96
CA PRO A 114 -9.26 -17.67 -10.13
C PRO A 114 -10.59 -16.91 -10.13
N LEU A 115 -10.92 -16.29 -11.26
CA LEU A 115 -12.26 -15.81 -11.56
C LEU A 115 -13.02 -16.98 -12.16
N LEU A 116 -13.98 -17.50 -11.41
CA LEU A 116 -14.68 -18.74 -11.76
C LEU A 116 -15.81 -18.44 -12.73
N LEU A 117 -15.98 -19.33 -13.70
CA LEU A 117 -17.09 -19.31 -14.63
C LEU A 117 -18.18 -20.29 -14.14
N ASP A 118 -19.39 -20.19 -14.67
CA ASP A 118 -20.39 -21.22 -14.46
C ASP A 118 -19.89 -22.57 -15.00
N LYS A 119 -20.07 -23.64 -14.22
CA LYS A 119 -19.60 -25.00 -14.57
C LYS A 119 -20.04 -25.49 -15.95
N SER A 120 -21.20 -25.04 -16.43
CA SER A 120 -21.70 -25.38 -17.77
C SER A 120 -20.86 -24.78 -18.90
N MET A 121 -20.11 -23.72 -18.63
CA MET A 121 -19.32 -22.98 -19.61
C MET A 121 -17.82 -23.23 -19.48
N GLU A 122 -17.34 -23.85 -18.40
CA GLU A 122 -15.92 -24.12 -18.14
C GLU A 122 -15.27 -24.99 -19.24
N ASP A 123 -15.94 -26.07 -19.64
CA ASP A 123 -15.46 -26.96 -20.72
C ASP A 123 -15.45 -26.23 -22.06
N THR A 124 -16.51 -25.48 -22.36
CA THR A 124 -16.64 -24.70 -23.61
C THR A 124 -15.57 -23.63 -23.70
N PHE A 125 -15.26 -22.97 -22.58
CA PHE A 125 -14.20 -21.97 -22.50
C PHE A 125 -12.82 -22.60 -22.69
N THR A 126 -12.57 -23.75 -22.05
CA THR A 126 -11.32 -24.51 -22.18
C THR A 126 -11.08 -24.89 -23.65
N ASP A 127 -12.08 -25.52 -24.28
CA ASP A 127 -12.03 -25.90 -25.69
C ASP A 127 -11.81 -24.69 -26.60
N PHE A 128 -12.50 -23.58 -26.33
CA PHE A 128 -12.31 -22.34 -27.07
C PHE A 128 -10.86 -21.83 -26.97
N VAL A 129 -10.26 -21.84 -25.77
CA VAL A 129 -8.88 -21.40 -25.57
C VAL A 129 -7.91 -22.30 -26.33
N HIS A 130 -8.08 -23.62 -26.25
CA HIS A 130 -7.23 -24.60 -26.95
C HIS A 130 -7.36 -24.51 -28.48
N GLN A 131 -8.56 -24.27 -29.01
CA GLN A 131 -8.78 -24.04 -30.46
C GLN A 131 -8.21 -22.70 -30.96
N HIS A 132 -7.92 -21.77 -30.05
CA HIS A 132 -7.44 -20.42 -30.35
C HIS A 132 -6.04 -20.16 -29.75
N ILE A 133 -5.21 -21.19 -29.62
CA ILE A 133 -3.78 -21.02 -29.31
C ILE A 133 -3.12 -20.11 -30.36
N ASP A 134 -2.17 -19.30 -29.93
CA ASP A 134 -1.47 -18.27 -30.72
C ASP A 134 -2.33 -17.13 -31.30
N LYS A 135 -3.62 -17.05 -30.92
CA LYS A 135 -4.50 -15.92 -31.23
C LYS A 135 -4.62 -14.96 -30.03
N HIS A 136 -4.86 -13.68 -30.30
CA HIS A 136 -5.10 -12.69 -29.26
C HIS A 136 -6.43 -12.93 -28.55
N LEU A 137 -6.39 -12.85 -27.22
CA LEU A 137 -7.59 -12.82 -26.38
C LEU A 137 -7.70 -11.43 -25.75
N ASN A 138 -8.86 -10.80 -25.94
CA ASN A 138 -9.18 -9.55 -25.25
C ASN A 138 -9.99 -9.88 -24.01
N VAL A 139 -9.41 -9.56 -22.85
CA VAL A 139 -10.06 -9.74 -21.57
C VAL A 139 -10.34 -8.36 -20.99
N VAL A 140 -11.59 -8.13 -20.63
CA VAL A 140 -12.02 -6.96 -19.88
C VAL A 140 -12.22 -7.38 -18.44
N VAL A 141 -11.71 -6.57 -17.51
CA VAL A 141 -11.83 -6.83 -16.08
C VAL A 141 -12.38 -5.60 -15.39
N ASP A 142 -13.42 -5.82 -14.59
CA ASP A 142 -14.07 -4.83 -13.77
C ASP A 142 -13.84 -5.19 -12.30
N ILE A 143 -13.13 -4.32 -11.57
CA ILE A 143 -12.85 -4.50 -10.14
C ILE A 143 -13.57 -3.40 -9.36
N LYS A 144 -14.44 -3.81 -8.44
CA LYS A 144 -15.23 -2.92 -7.60
C LYS A 144 -14.65 -2.91 -6.18
N PHE A 145 -14.26 -1.73 -5.73
CA PHE A 145 -13.69 -1.51 -4.39
C PHE A 145 -14.65 -0.73 -3.49
N LYS A 146 -14.50 -0.91 -2.18
CA LYS A 146 -15.04 0.02 -1.20
C LYS A 146 -14.23 1.33 -1.23
N ASN A 147 -14.92 2.47 -1.21
CA ASN A 147 -14.25 3.79 -1.19
C ASN A 147 -13.26 3.94 -0.02
N ALA A 148 -13.54 3.32 1.13
CA ALA A 148 -12.67 3.37 2.30
C ALA A 148 -11.26 2.80 2.05
N LEU A 149 -11.06 1.94 1.04
CA LEU A 149 -9.74 1.44 0.67
C LEU A 149 -8.86 2.50 -0.01
N PHE A 150 -9.44 3.60 -0.46
CA PHE A 150 -8.72 4.72 -1.05
C PHE A 150 -8.62 5.91 -0.08
N ASP A 151 -8.66 5.63 1.21
CA ASP A 151 -8.23 6.55 2.26
C ASP A 151 -6.78 6.20 2.64
N PRO A 152 -5.77 6.98 2.21
CA PRO A 152 -4.38 6.65 2.49
C PRO A 152 -4.04 6.60 3.97
N LEU A 153 -4.71 7.42 4.79
CA LEU A 153 -4.43 7.52 6.22
C LEU A 153 -4.95 6.30 7.00
N SER A 154 -5.83 5.51 6.38
CA SER A 154 -6.34 4.25 6.95
C SER A 154 -5.29 3.14 7.02
N TYR A 155 -4.19 3.26 6.27
CA TYR A 155 -3.05 2.32 6.29
C TYR A 155 -2.04 2.64 7.40
N LEU A 156 -2.25 3.72 8.14
CA LEU A 156 -1.46 4.09 9.31
C LEU A 156 -2.27 3.81 10.59
N PRO A 157 -1.61 3.53 11.73
CA PRO A 157 -2.29 3.17 12.98
C PRO A 157 -3.35 4.21 13.36
N ASP A 158 -4.62 3.82 13.43
CA ASP A 158 -5.75 4.74 13.56
C ASP A 158 -5.62 5.67 14.78
N VAL A 159 -5.45 6.97 14.50
CA VAL A 159 -5.43 8.04 15.50
C VAL A 159 -6.73 8.86 15.45
N GLU A 160 -7.51 8.78 14.36
CA GLU A 160 -8.67 9.67 14.14
C GLU A 160 -9.96 9.08 14.69
N ARG A 161 -10.15 7.75 14.64
CA ARG A 161 -11.13 7.10 15.53
C ARG A 161 -10.67 7.17 16.99
N ALA A 162 -9.42 7.57 17.27
CA ALA A 162 -8.81 7.63 18.60
C ALA A 162 -9.05 8.93 19.40
N CYS A 163 -9.75 9.95 18.88
CA CYS A 163 -10.45 10.90 19.76
C CYS A 163 -11.58 10.24 20.58
N ARG A 164 -11.87 8.93 20.40
CA ARG A 164 -12.97 8.24 21.08
C ARG A 164 -12.69 7.77 22.51
N SER A 165 -11.44 7.64 22.93
CA SER A 165 -11.14 7.58 24.37
C SER A 165 -10.61 8.95 24.79
N GLN A 166 -11.52 9.91 24.96
CA GLN A 166 -11.21 11.19 25.61
C GLN A 166 -10.43 10.97 26.91
N ARG A 167 -10.60 9.81 27.56
CA ARG A 167 -9.80 9.39 28.71
C ARG A 167 -8.32 9.24 28.35
N ILE A 168 -7.97 8.39 27.37
CA ILE A 168 -6.56 8.17 26.97
C ILE A 168 -5.92 9.47 26.53
N GLU A 169 -6.57 10.22 25.65
CA GLU A 169 -6.06 11.50 25.14
C GLU A 169 -5.80 12.50 26.28
N LYS A 170 -6.77 12.71 27.19
CA LYS A 170 -6.58 13.58 28.36
C LYS A 170 -5.46 13.09 29.27
N THR A 171 -5.31 11.79 29.46
CA THR A 171 -4.22 11.23 30.26
C THR A 171 -2.86 11.44 29.58
N CYS A 172 -2.77 11.27 28.26
CA CYS A 172 -1.58 11.60 27.48
C CYS A 172 -1.22 13.08 27.65
N GLU A 173 -2.18 13.98 27.44
CA GLU A 173 -1.97 15.42 27.57
C GLU A 173 -1.55 15.83 28.98
N LYS A 174 -2.17 15.23 29.99
CA LYS A 174 -1.83 15.45 31.40
C LYS A 174 -0.40 15.01 31.66
N PHE A 175 -0.01 13.82 31.22
CA PHE A 175 1.37 13.32 31.37
C PHE A 175 2.39 14.29 30.75
N ILE A 176 2.14 14.76 29.52
CA ILE A 176 3.04 15.72 28.85
C ILE A 176 3.13 17.04 29.62
N THR A 177 2.00 17.51 30.16
CA THR A 177 1.96 18.73 30.97
C THR A 177 2.76 18.55 32.27
N ASP A 178 2.56 17.43 32.97
CA ASP A 178 3.26 17.10 34.20
C ASP A 178 4.77 16.90 33.95
N TYR A 179 5.16 16.33 32.80
CA TYR A 179 6.54 16.23 32.36
C TYR A 179 7.21 17.61 32.19
N PHE A 180 6.56 18.55 31.49
CA PHE A 180 7.10 19.91 31.34
C PHE A 180 7.14 20.70 32.66
N ASN A 181 6.21 20.43 33.58
CA ASN A 181 6.19 21.03 34.90
C ASN A 181 7.20 20.42 35.89
N ASN A 182 7.97 19.41 35.46
CA ASN A 182 8.85 18.60 36.32
C ASN A 182 8.11 17.95 37.51
N SER A 183 6.83 17.65 37.33
CA SER A 183 5.98 16.97 38.32
C SER A 183 6.08 15.44 38.22
N VAL A 184 6.73 14.92 37.18
CA VAL A 184 6.97 13.49 36.96
C VAL A 184 8.45 13.19 37.12
N ASP A 185 8.78 12.26 38.01
CA ASP A 185 10.13 11.71 38.12
C ASP A 185 10.29 10.54 37.15
N ILE A 186 11.17 10.70 36.16
CA ILE A 186 11.46 9.69 35.14
C ILE A 186 12.86 9.13 35.41
N PRO A 187 12.97 7.84 35.81
CA PRO A 187 14.26 7.25 36.19
C PRO A 187 15.28 7.34 35.05
N ASN A 188 16.53 7.71 35.39
CA ASN A 188 17.68 7.84 34.47
C ASN A 188 17.60 8.99 33.45
N LEU A 189 16.57 9.83 33.49
CA LEU A 189 16.47 10.97 32.57
C LEU A 189 17.62 11.97 32.75
N ASP A 190 18.04 12.24 33.99
CA ASP A 190 19.14 13.15 34.28
C ASP A 190 20.49 12.66 33.74
N LEU A 191 20.70 11.35 33.75
CA LEU A 191 21.92 10.73 33.20
C LEU A 191 22.00 10.94 31.69
N LEU A 192 20.89 10.71 30.98
CA LEU A 192 20.82 10.92 29.53
C LEU A 192 20.94 12.41 29.18
N ARG A 193 20.35 13.29 30.00
CA ARG A 193 20.50 14.74 29.86
C ARG A 193 21.96 15.18 29.98
N ALA A 194 22.72 14.58 30.90
CA ALA A 194 24.15 14.84 31.05
C ALA A 194 25.00 14.31 29.89
N GLN A 195 24.57 13.22 29.23
CA GLN A 195 25.25 12.63 28.08
C GLN A 195 24.98 13.36 26.76
N GLY A 196 23.94 14.21 26.71
CA GLY A 196 23.56 14.94 25.50
C GLY A 196 22.89 14.09 24.43
N ASP A 197 22.51 12.85 24.74
CA ASP A 197 21.79 11.97 23.80
C ASP A 197 20.30 12.31 23.78
N LYS A 198 19.94 13.22 22.87
CA LYS A 198 18.58 13.73 22.68
C LYS A 198 17.55 12.63 22.41
N PHE A 199 17.85 11.72 21.49
CA PHE A 199 16.87 10.74 21.04
C PHE A 199 16.70 9.57 22.01
N SER A 200 17.75 9.22 22.77
CA SER A 200 17.60 8.32 23.91
C SER A 200 16.73 8.92 25.01
N MET A 201 16.81 10.23 25.26
CA MET A 201 15.87 10.91 26.17
C MET A 201 14.42 10.80 25.67
N HIS A 202 14.16 11.14 24.40
CA HIS A 202 12.82 11.02 23.83
C HIS A 202 12.28 9.58 23.93
N ARG A 203 13.12 8.59 23.65
CA ARG A 203 12.77 7.17 23.79
C ARG A 203 12.37 6.83 25.23
N LEU A 204 13.16 7.26 26.21
CA LEU A 204 12.90 6.99 27.62
C LEU A 204 11.58 7.62 28.06
N VAL A 205 11.39 8.92 27.77
CA VAL A 205 10.16 9.64 28.12
C VAL A 205 8.96 9.03 27.42
N PHE A 206 9.11 8.62 26.16
CA PHE A 206 8.04 8.00 25.39
C PHE A 206 7.58 6.68 26.00
N LEU A 207 8.51 5.77 26.26
CA LEU A 207 8.20 4.45 26.84
C LEU A 207 7.62 4.57 28.24
N PHE A 208 8.18 5.45 29.08
CA PHE A 208 7.67 5.72 30.41
C PHE A 208 6.26 6.32 30.37
N GLY A 209 6.02 7.28 29.45
CA GLY A 209 4.72 7.89 29.25
C GLY A 209 3.66 6.89 28.81
N CYS A 210 3.98 6.00 27.87
CA CYS A 210 3.06 4.92 27.47
C CYS A 210 2.68 4.01 28.64
N ASP A 211 3.67 3.52 29.41
CA ASP A 211 3.43 2.66 30.58
C ASP A 211 2.57 3.35 31.66
N ARG A 212 2.82 4.65 31.88
CA ARG A 212 2.04 5.46 32.82
C ARG A 212 0.59 5.64 32.36
N VAL A 213 0.39 6.01 31.10
CA VAL A 213 -0.96 6.21 30.52
C VAL A 213 -1.73 4.88 30.51
N GLU A 214 -1.07 3.78 30.19
CA GLU A 214 -1.65 2.43 30.22
C GLU A 214 -2.19 2.09 31.61
N LYS A 215 -1.36 2.21 32.65
CA LYS A 215 -1.76 1.94 34.05
C LYS A 215 -2.85 2.87 34.57
N GLU A 216 -2.88 4.12 34.13
CA GLU A 216 -3.93 5.07 34.55
C GLU A 216 -5.25 4.86 33.77
N CYS A 217 -5.18 4.34 32.54
CA CYS A 217 -6.35 4.12 31.70
C CYS A 217 -6.98 2.73 31.90
N PHE A 218 -6.17 1.73 32.23
CA PHE A 218 -6.60 0.35 32.40
C PHE A 218 -6.19 -0.12 33.80
N ASN A 219 -7.17 -0.54 34.60
CA ASN A 219 -6.88 -1.10 35.92
C ASN A 219 -6.29 -2.51 35.75
N ASP A 220 -5.52 -2.98 36.74
CA ASP A 220 -4.90 -4.33 36.77
C ASP A 220 -5.90 -5.52 36.66
N GLN A 221 -7.20 -5.25 36.57
CA GLN A 221 -8.28 -6.25 36.48
C GLN A 221 -8.85 -6.44 35.06
N GLU A 222 -8.53 -5.56 34.10
CA GLU A 222 -8.96 -5.73 32.70
C GLU A 222 -7.87 -6.43 31.90
N GLU A 223 -8.20 -7.53 31.20
CA GLU A 223 -7.28 -8.15 30.25
C GLU A 223 -6.97 -7.15 29.12
N LEU A 224 -5.76 -6.60 29.15
CA LEU A 224 -5.26 -5.71 28.12
C LEU A 224 -5.05 -6.47 26.81
N THR A 225 -5.91 -6.18 25.83
CA THR A 225 -5.72 -6.69 24.47
C THR A 225 -4.58 -5.94 23.77
N GLU A 226 -3.91 -6.60 22.82
CA GLU A 226 -2.90 -5.95 21.96
C GLU A 226 -3.45 -4.69 21.26
N HIS A 227 -4.73 -4.72 20.89
CA HIS A 227 -5.42 -3.58 20.31
C HIS A 227 -5.45 -2.37 21.25
N SER A 228 -5.75 -2.57 22.53
CA SER A 228 -5.75 -1.50 23.55
C SER A 228 -4.37 -0.88 23.74
N LEU A 229 -3.32 -1.70 23.74
CA LEU A 229 -1.93 -1.24 23.85
C LEU A 229 -1.49 -0.43 22.64
N ASN A 230 -1.85 -0.89 21.45
CA ASN A 230 -1.56 -0.17 20.21
C ASN A 230 -2.31 1.17 20.17
N LEU A 231 -3.55 1.22 20.66
CA LEU A 231 -4.30 2.48 20.79
C LEU A 231 -3.56 3.48 21.69
N VAL A 232 -3.12 3.09 22.90
CA VAL A 232 -2.34 3.97 23.79
C VAL A 232 -1.08 4.47 23.11
N ARG A 233 -0.31 3.58 22.48
CA ARG A 233 0.96 3.94 21.82
C ARG A 233 0.75 4.90 20.65
N SER A 234 -0.29 4.68 19.84
CA SER A 234 -0.63 5.55 18.71
C SER A 234 -1.16 6.91 19.18
N THR A 235 -2.06 6.96 20.17
CA THR A 235 -2.53 8.23 20.73
C THR A 235 -1.41 9.00 21.43
N PHE A 236 -0.55 8.31 22.18
CA PHE A 236 0.59 8.94 22.83
C PHE A 236 1.61 9.46 21.81
N ALA A 237 1.87 8.70 20.73
CA ALA A 237 2.71 9.17 19.62
C ALA A 237 2.18 10.45 18.98
N HIS A 238 0.88 10.53 18.73
CA HIS A 238 0.24 11.74 18.23
C HIS A 238 0.47 12.95 19.15
N VAL A 239 0.08 12.85 20.42
CA VAL A 239 0.20 13.96 21.38
C VAL A 239 1.67 14.32 21.62
N TYR A 240 2.56 13.34 21.73
CA TYR A 240 3.99 13.56 21.95
C TYR A 240 4.64 14.23 20.73
N PHE A 241 4.32 13.78 19.52
CA PHE A 241 4.82 14.39 18.30
C PHE A 241 4.40 15.86 18.19
N GLU A 242 3.11 16.15 18.36
CA GLU A 242 2.58 17.51 18.23
C GLU A 242 3.10 18.46 19.34
N ARG A 243 3.07 18.02 20.60
CA ARG A 243 3.36 18.90 21.75
C ARG A 243 4.82 18.94 22.17
N VAL A 244 5.62 17.96 21.77
CA VAL A 244 7.05 17.87 22.15
C VAL A 244 7.93 18.03 20.92
N LEU A 245 7.84 17.11 19.95
CA LEU A 245 8.82 17.04 18.85
C LEU A 245 8.67 18.17 17.84
N MET A 246 7.44 18.49 17.43
CA MET A 246 7.19 19.54 16.43
C MET A 246 7.58 20.95 16.90
N ARG A 247 7.70 21.18 18.22
CA ARG A 247 8.20 22.45 18.76
C ARG A 247 9.68 22.68 18.49
N GLU A 248 10.41 21.60 18.21
CA GLU A 248 11.85 21.64 17.97
C GLU A 248 12.21 21.72 16.48
N VAL A 249 11.22 21.63 15.59
CA VAL A 249 11.40 21.66 14.13
C VAL A 249 11.17 23.09 13.65
N GLN A 250 12.22 23.74 13.13
CA GLN A 250 12.13 25.09 12.56
C GLN A 250 12.29 25.10 11.05
N CYS A 251 13.10 24.18 10.51
CA CYS A 251 13.28 24.00 9.08
C CYS A 251 13.17 22.52 8.66
N PHE A 252 13.33 22.28 7.36
CA PHE A 252 13.23 20.94 6.79
C PHE A 252 14.37 20.02 7.27
N GLU A 253 15.57 20.55 7.47
CA GLU A 253 16.74 19.81 7.95
C GLU A 253 16.55 19.32 9.39
N ASP A 254 15.89 20.12 10.24
CA ASP A 254 15.52 19.70 11.59
C ASP A 254 14.55 18.51 11.54
N PHE A 255 13.62 18.54 10.58
CA PHE A 255 12.66 17.46 10.37
C PHE A 255 13.32 16.16 9.88
N ILE A 256 14.31 16.27 8.97
CA ILE A 256 15.12 15.11 8.55
C ILE A 256 15.89 14.55 9.75
N SER A 257 16.53 15.42 10.53
CA SER A 257 17.27 15.03 11.73
C SER A 257 16.37 14.35 12.76
N LEU A 258 15.13 14.83 12.91
CA LEU A 258 14.09 14.20 13.74
C LEU A 258 13.74 12.80 13.23
N LEU A 259 13.49 12.63 11.93
CA LEU A 259 13.15 11.34 11.33
C LEU A 259 14.30 10.33 11.48
N GLU A 260 15.54 10.75 11.23
CA GLU A 260 16.75 9.93 11.41
C GLU A 260 16.92 9.52 12.88
N GLY A 261 16.83 10.48 13.80
CA GLY A 261 17.01 10.22 15.23
C GLY A 261 15.94 9.32 15.84
N ILE A 262 14.67 9.49 15.45
CA ILE A 262 13.58 8.58 15.85
C ILE A 262 13.76 7.18 15.26
N GLY A 263 14.28 7.10 14.02
CA GLY A 263 14.65 5.84 13.39
C GLY A 263 15.74 5.09 14.17
N GLN A 264 16.81 5.79 14.55
CA GLN A 264 17.94 5.24 15.32
C GLN A 264 17.55 4.88 16.76
N ALA A 265 16.68 5.66 17.39
CA ALA A 265 16.16 5.37 18.73
C ALA A 265 15.12 4.23 18.74
N HIS A 266 14.73 3.71 17.57
CA HIS A 266 13.75 2.63 17.43
C HIS A 266 12.44 2.93 18.17
N ILE A 267 11.77 4.02 17.79
CA ILE A 267 10.43 4.37 18.30
C ILE A 267 9.39 4.29 17.16
N PRO A 268 8.92 3.07 16.77
CA PRO A 268 8.04 2.89 15.62
C PRO A 268 6.73 3.70 15.64
N PRO A 269 6.03 3.87 16.79
CA PRO A 269 4.81 4.67 16.82
C PRO A 269 5.03 6.12 16.40
N LEU A 270 6.12 6.75 16.85
CA LEU A 270 6.47 8.12 16.46
C LEU A 270 6.86 8.20 14.98
N ARG A 271 7.59 7.21 14.47
CA ARG A 271 7.90 7.15 13.03
C ARG A 271 6.63 7.09 12.18
N LYS A 272 5.62 6.31 12.60
CA LYS A 272 4.32 6.24 11.91
C LYS A 272 3.51 7.53 12.01
N GLU A 273 3.65 8.27 13.11
CA GLU A 273 3.02 9.57 13.26
C GLU A 273 3.69 10.65 12.39
N ILE A 274 5.03 10.63 12.30
CA ILE A 274 5.78 11.47 11.36
C ILE A 274 5.33 11.17 9.93
N GLU A 275 5.22 9.90 9.55
CA GLU A 275 4.71 9.48 8.25
C GLU A 275 3.28 10.00 8.01
N ARG A 276 2.38 9.91 9.01
CA ARG A 276 1.02 10.46 8.96
C ARG A 276 1.01 11.96 8.71
N PHE A 277 1.85 12.71 9.42
CA PHE A 277 1.97 14.16 9.28
C PHE A 277 2.35 14.53 7.84
N ILE A 278 3.39 13.92 7.29
CA ILE A 278 3.84 14.22 5.91
C ILE A 278 2.77 13.83 4.89
N CYS A 279 2.09 12.69 5.06
CA CYS A 279 0.99 12.29 4.19
C CYS A 279 -0.11 13.38 4.15
N ARG A 280 -0.48 13.95 5.30
CA ARG A 280 -1.48 15.04 5.35
C ARG A 280 -1.00 16.28 4.60
N GLU A 281 0.26 16.67 4.79
CA GLU A 281 0.83 17.81 4.07
C GLU A 281 0.81 17.57 2.55
N VAL A 282 1.28 16.41 2.09
CA VAL A 282 1.29 16.04 0.66
C VAL A 282 -0.12 15.97 0.07
N MET A 283 -1.10 15.46 0.82
CA MET A 283 -2.50 15.42 0.38
C MET A 283 -3.16 16.80 0.34
N SER A 284 -2.69 17.73 1.18
CA SER A 284 -3.17 19.12 1.21
C SER A 284 -2.51 20.02 0.17
N GLU A 285 -1.34 19.60 -0.33
CA GLU A 285 -0.59 20.30 -1.35
C GLU A 285 -1.37 20.30 -2.68
N THR A 286 -1.70 21.49 -3.16
CA THR A 286 -2.45 21.68 -4.41
C THR A 286 -1.58 22.31 -5.50
N ALA A 287 -0.36 22.73 -5.17
CA ALA A 287 0.60 23.34 -6.08
C ALA A 287 1.78 22.40 -6.40
N ASP A 288 2.82 22.96 -7.01
CA ASP A 288 3.95 22.32 -7.70
C ASP A 288 4.38 20.93 -7.16
N SER A 289 4.54 20.00 -8.11
CA SER A 289 5.03 18.63 -7.87
C SER A 289 6.40 18.55 -7.18
N GLU A 290 7.17 19.64 -7.06
CA GLU A 290 8.50 19.64 -6.45
C GLU A 290 8.47 19.17 -4.98
N PHE A 291 7.50 19.63 -4.19
CA PHE A 291 7.35 19.19 -2.79
C PHE A 291 7.03 17.69 -2.72
N THR A 292 6.03 17.23 -3.48
CA THR A 292 5.63 15.82 -3.54
C THR A 292 6.78 14.92 -4.02
N LYS A 293 7.58 15.36 -4.99
CA LYS A 293 8.77 14.64 -5.46
C LYS A 293 9.84 14.54 -4.38
N LYS A 294 10.11 15.62 -3.64
CA LYS A 294 11.02 15.59 -2.48
C LYS A 294 10.52 14.63 -1.40
N MET A 295 9.21 14.63 -1.11
CA MET A 295 8.62 13.70 -0.16
C MET A 295 8.69 12.25 -0.65
N LEU A 296 8.58 11.99 -1.95
CA LEU A 296 8.77 10.66 -2.53
C LEU A 296 10.20 10.15 -2.36
N LEU A 297 11.21 11.00 -2.59
CA LEU A 297 12.62 10.66 -2.36
C LEU A 297 12.90 10.36 -0.88
N LEU A 298 12.33 11.17 0.01
CA LEU A 298 12.41 10.97 1.45
C LEU A 298 11.75 9.65 1.85
N ALA A 299 10.57 9.35 1.30
CA ALA A 299 9.86 8.11 1.56
C ALA A 299 10.66 6.87 1.14
N GLU A 300 11.34 6.93 -0.02
CA GLU A 300 12.24 5.86 -0.46
C GLU A 300 13.43 5.70 0.49
N ARG A 301 14.15 6.78 0.76
CA ARG A 301 15.36 6.79 1.60
C ARG A 301 15.10 6.24 2.99
N TYR A 302 13.96 6.60 3.59
CA TYR A 302 13.62 6.19 4.94
C TYR A 302 12.65 5.02 5.00
N SER A 303 12.23 4.42 3.89
CA SER A 303 11.22 3.34 3.87
C SER A 303 9.92 3.73 4.59
N LEU A 304 9.29 4.80 4.12
CA LEU A 304 7.97 5.27 4.54
C LEU A 304 6.95 4.83 3.48
N ASP A 305 6.47 3.60 3.58
CA ASP A 305 5.69 2.94 2.53
C ASP A 305 4.36 3.64 2.20
N VAL A 306 3.66 4.14 3.22
CA VAL A 306 2.39 4.85 3.03
C VAL A 306 2.64 6.21 2.39
N LEU A 307 3.69 6.93 2.84
CA LEU A 307 4.07 8.19 2.21
C LEU A 307 4.49 7.99 0.74
N LYS A 308 5.27 6.95 0.46
CA LYS A 308 5.68 6.60 -0.91
C LYS A 308 4.46 6.38 -1.79
N MET A 309 3.48 5.61 -1.29
CA MET A 309 2.22 5.40 -2.00
C MET A 309 1.48 6.73 -2.24
N VAL A 310 1.24 7.51 -1.19
CA VAL A 310 0.51 8.79 -1.26
C VAL A 310 1.17 9.74 -2.26
N ALA A 311 2.48 9.96 -2.12
CA ALA A 311 3.23 10.84 -3.00
C ALA A 311 3.20 10.35 -4.46
N SER A 312 3.35 9.05 -4.69
CA SER A 312 3.26 8.46 -6.03
C SER A 312 1.87 8.66 -6.63
N GLY A 313 0.82 8.40 -5.86
CA GLY A 313 -0.56 8.52 -6.33
C GLY A 313 -0.94 9.99 -6.58
N VAL A 314 -0.52 10.93 -5.73
CA VAL A 314 -0.72 12.37 -5.96
C VAL A 314 -0.01 12.83 -7.24
N VAL A 315 1.23 12.38 -7.51
CA VAL A 315 1.92 12.67 -8.76
C VAL A 315 1.16 12.12 -9.97
N VAL A 316 0.64 10.89 -9.90
CA VAL A 316 -0.17 10.31 -10.99
C VAL A 316 -1.46 11.08 -11.19
N ASP A 317 -2.17 11.42 -10.12
CA ASP A 317 -3.42 12.18 -10.16
C ASP A 317 -3.19 13.57 -10.78
N GLN A 318 -2.08 14.24 -10.43
CA GLN A 318 -1.65 15.49 -11.05
C GLN A 318 -1.34 15.30 -12.53
N ILE A 319 -0.54 14.30 -12.92
CA ILE A 319 -0.23 14.03 -14.33
C ILE A 319 -1.53 13.85 -15.11
N ILE A 320 -2.45 13.00 -14.65
CA ILE A 320 -3.73 12.75 -15.32
C ILE A 320 -4.56 14.04 -15.45
N ALA A 321 -4.61 14.87 -14.41
CA ALA A 321 -5.34 16.14 -14.42
C ALA A 321 -4.79 17.14 -15.46
N HIS A 322 -3.47 17.13 -15.70
CA HIS A 322 -2.82 18.01 -16.67
C HIS A 322 -2.71 17.41 -18.08
N SER A 323 -2.99 16.11 -18.26
CA SER A 323 -2.81 15.35 -19.52
C SER A 323 -4.07 15.29 -20.39
N ASN A 324 -4.66 16.42 -20.76
CA ASN A 324 -5.73 16.44 -21.79
C ASN A 324 -5.30 17.24 -23.03
N PRO A 325 -5.37 16.67 -24.27
CA PRO A 325 -6.05 15.43 -24.67
C PRO A 325 -5.08 14.24 -24.99
N PRO A 326 -5.58 13.01 -25.25
CA PRO A 326 -4.96 11.72 -24.92
C PRO A 326 -3.87 11.21 -25.92
N GLY A 327 -3.04 12.10 -26.43
CA GLY A 327 -1.85 11.75 -27.24
C GLY A 327 -0.58 11.57 -26.42
N GLU A 328 -0.58 12.00 -25.16
CA GLU A 328 0.63 12.17 -24.34
C GLU A 328 0.95 11.01 -23.39
N LEU A 329 0.28 9.85 -23.50
CA LEU A 329 0.64 8.64 -22.75
C LEU A 329 2.12 8.23 -22.95
N VAL A 330 2.71 8.60 -24.09
CA VAL A 330 4.14 8.42 -24.39
C VAL A 330 5.01 9.39 -23.56
N SER A 331 4.57 10.64 -23.36
CA SER A 331 5.22 11.64 -22.51
C SER A 331 5.23 11.19 -21.04
N ILE A 332 4.10 10.65 -20.57
CA ILE A 332 3.94 10.11 -19.20
C ILE A 332 4.94 8.97 -18.94
N SER A 333 5.13 8.05 -19.91
CA SER A 333 6.14 6.98 -19.78
C SER A 333 7.57 7.52 -19.71
N HIS A 334 7.88 8.59 -20.45
CA HIS A 334 9.18 9.24 -20.40
C HIS A 334 9.41 9.99 -19.08
N GLU A 335 8.41 10.66 -18.53
CA GLU A 335 8.53 11.36 -17.25
C GLU A 335 8.63 10.40 -16.07
N LEU A 336 7.85 9.30 -16.06
CA LEU A 336 7.98 8.26 -15.05
C LEU A 336 9.34 7.55 -15.12
N LYS A 337 9.87 7.31 -16.33
CA LYS A 337 11.23 6.80 -16.51
C LYS A 337 12.29 7.79 -16.06
N ARG A 338 12.11 9.09 -16.32
CA ARG A 338 13.01 10.16 -15.87
C ARG A 338 13.02 10.25 -14.35
N MET A 339 11.85 10.20 -13.71
CA MET A 339 11.75 10.15 -12.24
C MET A 339 12.40 8.88 -11.69
N ALA A 340 12.19 7.72 -12.31
CA ALA A 340 12.86 6.48 -11.90
C ALA A 340 14.39 6.55 -12.05
N SER A 341 14.92 7.18 -13.10
CA SER A 341 16.36 7.39 -13.26
C SER A 341 16.92 8.42 -12.27
N GLU A 342 16.19 9.51 -11.99
CA GLU A 342 16.60 10.51 -10.99
C GLU A 342 16.66 9.90 -9.59
N ILE A 343 15.71 9.02 -9.24
CA ILE A 343 15.73 8.25 -7.98
C ILE A 343 16.96 7.32 -7.94
N HIS A 344 17.33 6.70 -9.06
CA HIS A 344 18.46 5.77 -9.13
C HIS A 344 19.82 6.49 -9.09
N ASP A 345 19.96 7.61 -9.80
CA ASP A 345 21.19 8.38 -9.91
C ASP A 345 21.48 9.19 -8.63
N SER A 346 20.43 9.65 -7.93
CA SER A 346 20.57 10.30 -6.61
C SER A 346 21.06 9.33 -5.52
N GLY A 347 20.89 8.01 -5.73
CA GLY A 347 21.42 6.95 -4.87
C GLY A 347 22.93 6.73 -4.98
N CYS A 348 23.62 7.45 -5.87
CA CYS A 348 25.08 7.34 -6.09
C CYS A 348 25.90 8.49 -5.45
N PHE A 349 25.33 9.33 -4.60
CA PHE A 349 26.09 10.27 -3.78
C PHE A 349 26.67 9.59 -2.54
N ASP A 350 27.57 8.61 -2.71
CA ASP A 350 28.55 8.26 -1.66
C ASP A 350 29.69 7.33 -2.11
N LYS A 351 30.28 7.55 -3.29
CA LYS A 351 31.59 6.96 -3.63
C LYS A 351 32.37 7.86 -4.57
N ASN A 352 32.88 8.99 -4.08
CA ASN A 352 34.18 9.57 -4.47
C ASN A 352 34.36 10.97 -3.88
N GLU A 353 34.75 11.05 -2.60
CA GLU A 353 35.57 12.17 -2.13
C GLU A 353 36.42 11.72 -0.92
N LYS A 354 37.37 10.81 -1.21
CA LYS A 354 38.62 10.71 -0.47
C LYS A 354 39.75 10.66 -1.48
N ARG A 355 40.37 11.81 -1.70
CA ARG A 355 41.82 11.93 -1.91
C ARG A 355 42.33 13.18 -1.24
#